data_AF-A0A258G323-F1
#
_entry.id   AF-A0A258G323-F1
#
_cell.length_a   1.000
_cell.length_b   1.000
_cell.length_c   1.000
_cell.angle_alpha   90.00
_cell.angle_beta   90.00
_cell.angle_gamma   90.00
#
_symmetry.space_group_name_H-M   'P 1'
#
loop_
_entity.id
_entity.type
_entity.pdbx_description
1 polymer ?
#
loop_
_entity_poly.entity_id
_entity_poly.type
_entity_poly.pdbx_seq_one_letter_code
_entity_poly.pdbx_strand_id
1 'polypeptide(L)'
;MTQADVDKVSGDVSKAGVSEAAKKELLAQFGAGYIILDASFKADSAGVKPTPAVDAEAPDGKGALTGSVTYTLVGLPKAEVGKYLDSYFAQQIDGKTDQKTYSNGLSTVSFTNVSAIEGGGMGANITTNGKIGPKIDEVALKEYTKGKRYGEIQSYVDEINGVDSVDVKFSPFWVSSAPNDTKKITVEFKVNGS
;
A
#
# COMPACT_ATOMS: atom_id res chain seq x y z
N MET A 1 15.01 -45.96 10.25
CA MET A 1 13.98 -44.90 10.32
C MET A 1 13.12 -45.04 9.06
N THR A 2 11.79 -45.02 9.17
CA THR A 2 10.91 -45.30 8.01
C THR A 2 10.51 -44.01 7.29
N GLN A 3 10.15 -44.11 6.00
CA GLN A 3 9.62 -42.98 5.23
C GLN A 3 8.39 -42.33 5.93
N ALA A 4 7.55 -43.15 6.57
CA ALA A 4 6.41 -42.69 7.36
C ALA A 4 6.79 -41.81 8.58
N ASP A 5 7.96 -42.03 9.19
CA ASP A 5 8.45 -41.18 10.29
C ASP A 5 8.92 -39.81 9.78
N VAL A 6 9.50 -39.76 8.57
CA VAL A 6 9.91 -38.51 7.88
C VAL A 6 8.68 -37.71 7.49
N ASP A 7 7.68 -38.37 6.89
CA ASP A 7 6.44 -37.73 6.47
C ASP A 7 5.64 -37.20 7.68
N LYS A 8 5.65 -37.93 8.81
CA LYS A 8 4.98 -37.50 10.04
C LYS A 8 5.64 -36.25 10.64
N VAL A 9 6.98 -36.18 10.67
CA VAL A 9 7.67 -35.01 11.22
C VAL A 9 7.65 -33.82 10.25
N SER A 10 7.78 -34.04 8.95
CA SER A 10 7.53 -33.02 7.92
C SER A 10 6.10 -32.47 8.01
N GLY A 11 5.14 -33.35 8.30
CA GLY A 11 3.75 -33.01 8.62
C GLY A 11 3.60 -32.24 9.94
N ASP A 12 4.40 -32.55 10.97
CA ASP A 12 4.42 -31.86 12.26
C ASP A 12 4.92 -30.41 12.15
N VAL A 13 5.95 -30.13 11.33
CA VAL A 13 6.41 -28.75 11.07
C VAL A 13 5.45 -27.99 10.15
N SER A 14 4.67 -28.72 9.36
CA SER A 14 3.55 -28.19 8.57
C SER A 14 2.26 -28.01 9.38
N LYS A 15 2.24 -28.37 10.68
CA LYS A 15 1.08 -28.11 11.54
C LYS A 15 0.80 -26.62 11.58
N ALA A 16 -0.50 -26.28 11.42
CA ALA A 16 -0.97 -24.90 11.35
C ALA A 16 -0.41 -24.02 12.47
N GLY A 17 -0.31 -24.53 13.71
CA GLY A 17 0.20 -23.76 14.85
C GLY A 17 1.67 -23.29 14.75
N VAL A 18 2.56 -24.10 14.16
CA VAL A 18 3.98 -23.71 13.97
C VAL A 18 4.10 -22.70 12.84
N SER A 19 3.35 -22.92 11.76
CA SER A 19 3.27 -22.03 10.60
C SER A 19 2.72 -20.65 10.95
N GLU A 20 1.68 -20.59 11.80
CA GLU A 20 1.09 -19.35 12.29
C GLU A 20 2.03 -18.56 13.23
N ALA A 21 2.79 -19.25 14.09
CA ALA A 21 3.80 -18.61 14.93
C ALA A 21 4.91 -17.98 14.09
N ALA A 22 5.46 -18.74 13.13
CA ALA A 22 6.49 -18.25 12.21
C ALA A 22 5.98 -17.06 11.37
N LYS A 23 4.72 -17.11 10.91
CA LYS A 23 4.09 -15.99 10.21
C LYS A 23 4.01 -14.74 11.08
N LYS A 24 3.61 -14.87 12.36
CA LYS A 24 3.56 -13.74 13.30
C LYS A 24 4.95 -13.14 13.56
N GLU A 25 5.97 -13.97 13.70
CA GLU A 25 7.35 -13.51 13.84
C GLU A 25 7.84 -12.76 12.60
N LEU A 26 7.56 -13.28 11.40
CA LEU A 26 7.87 -12.59 10.16
C LEU A 26 7.12 -11.25 10.03
N LEU A 27 5.84 -11.22 10.38
CA LEU A 27 5.05 -9.98 10.43
C LEU A 27 5.67 -8.94 11.38
N ALA A 28 6.15 -9.37 12.54
CA ALA A 28 6.79 -8.50 13.53
C ALA A 28 8.11 -7.89 13.05
N GLN A 29 8.79 -8.52 12.07
CA GLN A 29 10.00 -7.96 11.45
C GLN A 29 9.67 -6.78 10.52
N PHE A 30 8.44 -6.68 10.04
CA PHE A 30 8.01 -5.55 9.22
C PHE A 30 7.48 -4.41 10.08
N GLY A 31 8.04 -3.21 9.86
CA GLY A 31 7.53 -1.99 10.49
C GLY A 31 6.29 -1.41 9.77
N ALA A 32 5.72 -0.35 10.34
CA ALA A 32 4.57 0.37 9.78
C ALA A 32 4.79 0.95 8.37
N GLY A 33 6.05 1.03 7.92
CA GLY A 33 6.46 1.48 6.60
C GLY A 33 6.28 0.46 5.47
N TYR A 34 5.76 -0.74 5.75
CA TYR A 34 5.57 -1.80 4.77
C TYR A 34 4.10 -2.11 4.51
N ILE A 35 3.82 -2.58 3.30
CA ILE A 35 2.56 -3.23 2.91
C ILE A 35 2.87 -4.71 2.77
N ILE A 36 2.20 -5.54 3.57
CA ILE A 36 2.47 -6.98 3.59
C ILE A 36 1.58 -7.69 2.59
N LEU A 37 2.19 -8.53 1.75
CA LEU A 37 1.47 -9.42 0.86
C LEU A 37 1.21 -10.73 1.61
N ASP A 38 0.13 -10.77 2.39
CA ASP A 38 -0.18 -11.94 3.25
C ASP A 38 -0.27 -13.26 2.46
N ALA A 39 -0.81 -13.17 1.23
CA ALA A 39 -0.90 -14.28 0.28
C ALA A 39 0.46 -14.78 -0.24
N SER A 40 1.56 -14.06 0.02
CA SER A 40 2.91 -14.49 -0.35
C SER A 40 3.54 -15.48 0.63
N PHE A 41 2.88 -15.71 1.77
CA PHE A 41 3.44 -16.55 2.81
C PHE A 41 3.63 -17.98 2.30
N LYS A 42 4.87 -18.47 2.33
CA LYS A 42 5.21 -19.84 1.94
C LYS A 42 6.17 -20.47 2.93
N ALA A 43 6.04 -21.78 3.09
CA ALA A 43 6.96 -22.62 3.85
C ALA A 43 7.69 -23.57 2.88
N ASP A 44 9.02 -23.57 2.93
CA ASP A 44 9.87 -24.50 2.19
C ASP A 44 10.50 -25.50 3.15
N SER A 45 10.16 -26.78 2.97
CA SER A 45 10.67 -27.89 3.78
C SER A 45 11.70 -28.75 3.03
N ALA A 46 12.17 -28.32 1.86
CA ALA A 46 13.10 -29.09 1.03
C ALA A 46 14.47 -29.32 1.71
N GLY A 47 14.80 -28.53 2.73
CA GLY A 47 15.99 -28.68 3.56
C GLY A 47 15.90 -29.75 4.66
N VAL A 48 14.72 -30.33 4.92
CA VAL A 48 14.55 -31.36 5.96
C VAL A 48 15.06 -32.70 5.45
N LYS A 49 16.19 -33.17 6.02
CA LYS A 49 16.79 -34.46 5.66
C LYS A 49 16.90 -35.39 6.87
N PRO A 50 16.58 -36.67 6.71
CA PRO A 50 16.78 -37.64 7.77
C PRO A 50 18.23 -38.01 7.96
N THR A 51 18.64 -38.12 9.24
CA THR A 51 19.94 -38.64 9.65
C THR A 51 19.75 -39.77 10.68
N PRO A 52 20.10 -41.04 10.37
CA PRO A 52 20.65 -41.52 9.10
C PRO A 52 19.63 -41.43 7.94
N ALA A 53 20.12 -41.59 6.71
CA ALA A 53 19.27 -41.67 5.52
C ALA A 53 18.16 -42.72 5.69
N VAL A 54 17.06 -42.57 4.93
CA VAL A 54 16.01 -43.59 4.86
C VAL A 54 16.67 -44.94 4.53
N ASP A 55 16.26 -45.98 5.25
CA ASP A 55 16.82 -47.36 5.19
C ASP A 55 18.24 -47.57 5.76
N ALA A 56 18.88 -46.56 6.36
CA ALA A 56 20.11 -46.76 7.12
C ALA A 56 19.84 -47.02 8.62
N GLU A 57 20.60 -47.97 9.19
CA GLU A 57 20.55 -48.32 10.61
C GLU A 57 21.16 -47.18 11.45
N ALA A 58 20.45 -46.73 12.49
CA ALA A 58 20.93 -45.66 13.36
C ALA A 58 22.02 -46.21 14.28
N PRO A 59 23.23 -45.62 14.29
CA PRO A 59 24.37 -46.16 15.05
C PRO A 59 24.10 -46.28 16.56
N ASP A 60 23.11 -45.54 17.10
CA ASP A 60 22.69 -45.58 18.51
C ASP A 60 21.18 -45.87 18.70
N GLY A 61 20.49 -46.40 17.68
CA GLY A 61 19.05 -46.68 17.75
C GLY A 61 18.15 -45.42 17.83
N LYS A 62 18.73 -44.22 17.72
CA LYS A 62 18.01 -42.93 17.66
C LYS A 62 18.24 -42.27 16.31
N GLY A 63 17.20 -42.20 15.48
CA GLY A 63 17.21 -41.36 14.28
C GLY A 63 16.90 -39.90 14.64
N ALA A 64 17.59 -38.96 14.01
CA ALA A 64 17.33 -37.53 14.14
C ALA A 64 16.96 -36.94 12.77
N LEU A 65 15.98 -36.05 12.73
CA LEU A 65 15.74 -35.23 11.55
C LEU A 65 16.57 -33.97 11.66
N THR A 66 17.48 -33.81 10.72
CA THR A 66 18.36 -32.64 10.64
C THR A 66 17.91 -31.80 9.46
N GLY A 67 17.31 -30.65 9.73
CA GLY A 67 17.02 -29.66 8.70
C GLY A 67 16.13 -28.53 9.21
N SER A 68 16.11 -27.44 8.45
CA SER A 68 15.35 -26.23 8.74
C SER A 68 14.21 -26.06 7.74
N VAL A 69 13.04 -25.68 8.24
CA VAL A 69 11.95 -25.17 7.39
C VAL A 69 12.14 -23.68 7.20
N THR A 70 12.15 -23.22 5.96
CA THR A 70 12.33 -21.81 5.62
C THR A 70 10.97 -21.17 5.36
N TYR A 71 10.57 -20.21 6.20
CA TYR A 71 9.36 -19.42 5.97
C TYR A 71 9.71 -18.12 5.25
N THR A 72 8.93 -17.78 4.22
CA THR A 72 9.12 -16.54 3.45
C THR A 72 7.82 -15.73 3.44
N LEU A 73 7.93 -14.42 3.68
CA LEU A 73 6.85 -13.44 3.57
C LEU A 73 7.39 -12.19 2.89
N VAL A 74 6.60 -11.58 2.00
CA VAL A 74 7.01 -10.43 1.19
C VAL A 74 6.30 -9.18 1.68
N GLY A 75 7.10 -8.14 1.95
CA GLY A 75 6.62 -6.81 2.28
C GLY A 75 7.16 -5.79 1.28
N LEU A 76 6.30 -4.90 0.82
CA LEU A 76 6.64 -3.80 -0.08
C LEU A 76 6.82 -2.51 0.73
N PRO A 77 7.94 -1.78 0.59
CA PRO A 77 8.08 -0.47 1.23
C PRO A 77 7.02 0.50 0.70
N LYS A 78 6.22 1.10 1.58
CA LYS A 78 5.20 2.09 1.22
C LYS A 78 5.77 3.26 0.42
N ALA A 79 7.00 3.67 0.72
CA ALA A 79 7.69 4.74 0.00
C ALA A 79 7.93 4.39 -1.47
N GLU A 80 8.30 3.14 -1.77
CA GLU A 80 8.56 2.69 -3.14
C GLU A 80 7.25 2.51 -3.91
N VAL A 81 6.21 1.96 -3.27
CA VAL A 81 4.85 1.91 -3.84
C VAL A 81 4.33 3.31 -4.13
N GLY A 82 4.55 4.26 -3.21
CA GLY A 82 4.20 5.67 -3.40
C GLY A 82 4.87 6.27 -4.63
N LYS A 83 6.20 6.14 -4.76
CA LYS A 83 6.95 6.63 -5.94
C LYS A 83 6.46 6.02 -7.25
N TYR A 84 6.15 4.72 -7.24
CA TYR A 84 5.60 4.03 -8.41
C TYR A 84 4.24 4.62 -8.80
N LEU A 85 3.33 4.77 -7.84
CA LEU A 85 2.01 5.36 -8.07
C LEU A 85 2.12 6.83 -8.51
N ASP A 86 2.99 7.62 -7.90
CA ASP A 86 3.25 9.02 -8.30
C ASP A 86 3.69 9.10 -9.77
N SER A 87 4.63 8.24 -10.17
CA SER A 87 5.10 8.16 -11.55
C SER A 87 3.99 7.71 -12.51
N TYR A 88 3.19 6.72 -12.11
CA TYR A 88 2.06 6.23 -12.89
C TYR A 88 1.02 7.34 -13.13
N PHE A 89 0.60 8.05 -12.07
CA PHE A 89 -0.36 9.15 -12.21
C PHE A 89 0.23 10.36 -12.93
N ALA A 90 1.52 10.66 -12.76
CA ALA A 90 2.19 11.70 -13.53
C ALA A 90 2.15 11.41 -15.04
N GLN A 91 2.33 10.15 -15.44
CA GLN A 91 2.18 9.74 -16.84
C GLN A 91 0.75 9.89 -17.37
N GLN A 92 -0.28 9.67 -16.55
CA GLN A 92 -1.70 9.82 -16.97
C GLN A 92 -2.08 11.28 -17.29
N ILE A 93 -1.34 12.23 -16.72
CA ILE A 93 -1.51 13.67 -16.95
C ILE A 93 -0.38 14.29 -17.76
N ASP A 94 0.51 13.47 -18.34
CA ASP A 94 1.59 13.98 -19.18
C ASP A 94 1.01 14.75 -20.38
N GLY A 95 1.57 15.92 -20.64
CA GLY A 95 1.02 16.89 -21.60
C GLY A 95 -0.22 17.68 -21.15
N LYS A 96 -0.82 17.38 -19.98
CA LYS A 96 -1.98 18.11 -19.42
C LYS A 96 -1.53 19.07 -18.33
N THR A 97 -1.00 20.23 -18.72
CA THR A 97 -0.42 21.22 -17.79
C THR A 97 -1.43 21.85 -16.83
N ASP A 98 -2.70 21.78 -17.19
CA ASP A 98 -3.87 22.21 -16.42
C ASP A 98 -4.33 21.16 -15.40
N GLN A 99 -3.67 19.99 -15.27
CA GLN A 99 -4.03 18.95 -14.29
C GLN A 99 -2.96 18.73 -13.22
N LYS A 100 -3.40 18.23 -12.06
CA LYS A 100 -2.58 17.89 -10.90
C LYS A 100 -3.12 16.63 -10.23
N THR A 101 -2.21 15.76 -9.80
CA THR A 101 -2.52 14.64 -8.90
C THR A 101 -2.65 15.15 -7.47
N TYR A 102 -3.83 15.04 -6.89
CA TYR A 102 -4.14 15.38 -5.49
C TYR A 102 -3.94 14.19 -4.54
N SER A 103 -4.12 12.97 -5.05
CA SER A 103 -3.86 11.74 -4.31
C SER A 103 -3.42 10.67 -5.30
N ASN A 104 -2.35 9.93 -4.97
CA ASN A 104 -1.90 8.78 -5.74
C ASN A 104 -2.57 7.47 -5.29
N GLY A 105 -3.49 7.52 -4.32
CA GLY A 105 -4.23 6.36 -3.83
C GLY A 105 -3.43 5.39 -2.96
N LEU A 106 -2.22 5.75 -2.51
CA LEU A 106 -1.40 4.90 -1.64
C LEU A 106 -2.15 4.44 -0.37
N SER A 107 -3.09 5.23 0.15
CA SER A 107 -3.90 4.88 1.33
C SER A 107 -5.00 3.84 1.05
N THR A 108 -5.41 3.66 -0.20
CA THR A 108 -6.46 2.72 -0.64
C THR A 108 -5.91 1.56 -1.48
N VAL A 109 -4.59 1.45 -1.58
CA VAL A 109 -3.94 0.43 -2.39
C VAL A 109 -4.23 -0.97 -1.85
N SER A 110 -4.56 -1.88 -2.76
CA SER A 110 -4.78 -3.30 -2.48
C SER A 110 -4.06 -4.14 -3.52
N PHE A 111 -3.63 -5.32 -3.09
CA PHE A 111 -2.89 -6.28 -3.90
C PHE A 111 -3.68 -7.58 -3.99
N THR A 112 -3.93 -8.07 -5.19
CA THR A 112 -4.62 -9.34 -5.46
C THR A 112 -3.83 -10.21 -6.42
N ASN A 113 -4.20 -11.48 -6.57
CA ASN A 113 -3.55 -12.41 -7.49
C ASN A 113 -2.02 -12.49 -7.29
N VAL A 114 -1.60 -12.54 -6.02
CA VAL A 114 -0.18 -12.67 -5.67
C VAL A 114 0.29 -14.06 -6.06
N SER A 115 1.28 -14.14 -6.96
CA SER A 115 1.82 -15.41 -7.44
C SER A 115 3.31 -15.28 -7.77
N ALA A 116 4.02 -16.41 -7.77
CA ALA A 116 5.38 -16.45 -8.28
C ALA A 116 5.36 -16.21 -9.80
N ILE A 117 6.31 -15.42 -10.29
CA ILE A 117 6.54 -15.22 -11.74
C ILE A 117 7.86 -15.87 -12.14
N GLU A 118 8.01 -16.14 -13.44
CA GLU A 118 9.27 -16.64 -13.99
C GLU A 118 10.43 -15.70 -13.63
N GLY A 119 11.58 -16.29 -13.28
CA GLY A 119 12.75 -15.53 -12.79
C GLY A 119 12.80 -15.33 -11.27
N GLY A 120 11.90 -15.95 -10.50
CA GLY A 120 11.98 -15.97 -9.03
C GLY A 120 11.40 -14.74 -8.33
N GLY A 121 10.73 -13.86 -9.07
CA GLY A 121 9.97 -12.73 -8.51
C GLY A 121 8.55 -13.13 -8.09
N MET A 122 7.78 -12.14 -7.63
CA MET A 122 6.33 -12.26 -7.49
C MET A 122 5.59 -11.21 -8.31
N GLY A 123 4.51 -11.65 -8.96
CA GLY A 123 3.52 -10.78 -9.58
C GLY A 123 2.35 -10.53 -8.62
N ALA A 124 1.73 -9.35 -8.74
CA ALA A 124 0.50 -9.01 -8.06
C ALA A 124 -0.27 -7.96 -8.89
N ASN A 125 -1.60 -8.02 -8.82
CA ASN A 125 -2.47 -7.00 -9.38
C ASN A 125 -2.66 -5.88 -8.35
N ILE A 126 -2.39 -4.65 -8.74
CA ILE A 126 -2.55 -3.45 -7.90
C ILE A 126 -3.89 -2.80 -8.22
N THR A 127 -4.68 -2.51 -7.19
CA THR A 127 -5.93 -1.73 -7.31
C THR A 127 -5.91 -0.60 -6.30
N THR A 128 -6.19 0.62 -6.76
CA THR A 128 -6.15 1.84 -5.94
C THR A 128 -7.04 2.93 -6.55
N ASN A 129 -7.40 3.93 -5.75
CA ASN A 129 -8.16 5.10 -6.19
C ASN A 129 -7.30 6.36 -6.03
N GLY A 130 -6.80 6.88 -7.15
CA GLY A 130 -6.15 8.20 -7.22
C GLY A 130 -7.18 9.32 -7.40
N LYS A 131 -6.72 10.56 -7.22
CA LYS A 131 -7.49 11.78 -7.49
C LYS A 131 -6.66 12.70 -8.38
N ILE A 132 -7.14 12.93 -9.60
CA ILE A 132 -6.60 13.93 -10.52
C ILE A 132 -7.67 15.00 -10.72
N GLY A 133 -7.26 16.24 -10.88
CA GLY A 133 -8.15 17.28 -11.37
C GLY A 133 -7.37 18.54 -11.74
N PRO A 134 -8.05 19.67 -11.97
CA PRO A 134 -7.40 20.86 -12.46
C PRO A 134 -6.33 21.36 -11.49
N LYS A 135 -5.27 21.95 -12.05
CA LYS A 135 -4.20 22.61 -11.31
C LYS A 135 -4.72 23.95 -10.82
N ILE A 136 -5.10 23.99 -9.55
CA ILE A 136 -5.56 25.21 -8.90
C ILE A 136 -4.38 25.81 -8.15
N ASP A 137 -4.07 27.07 -8.46
CA ASP A 137 -3.11 27.85 -7.70
C ASP A 137 -3.79 28.38 -6.43
N GLU A 138 -3.63 27.64 -5.34
CA GLU A 138 -4.22 27.99 -4.04
C GLU A 138 -3.74 29.33 -3.51
N VAL A 139 -2.51 29.76 -3.86
CA VAL A 139 -1.95 31.04 -3.41
C VAL A 139 -2.63 32.16 -4.18
N ALA A 140 -2.67 32.08 -5.51
CA ALA A 140 -3.35 33.05 -6.36
C ALA A 140 -4.85 33.13 -6.03
N LEU A 141 -5.49 31.99 -5.77
CA LEU A 141 -6.89 31.97 -5.35
C LEU A 141 -7.08 32.65 -3.99
N LYS A 142 -6.26 32.35 -2.98
CA LYS A 142 -6.33 33.03 -1.67
C LYS A 142 -6.15 34.53 -1.80
N GLU A 143 -5.28 34.99 -2.69
CA GLU A 143 -5.14 36.42 -2.97
C GLU A 143 -6.37 37.01 -3.65
N TYR A 144 -6.93 36.34 -4.66
CA TYR A 144 -8.16 36.74 -5.34
C TYR A 144 -9.35 36.79 -4.38
N THR A 145 -9.42 35.87 -3.42
CA THR A 145 -10.53 35.79 -2.46
C THR A 145 -10.56 36.95 -1.46
N LYS A 146 -9.45 37.68 -1.25
CA LYS A 146 -9.38 38.78 -0.27
C LYS A 146 -10.48 39.81 -0.51
N GLY A 147 -11.33 40.03 0.49
CA GLY A 147 -12.43 41.01 0.42
C GLY A 147 -13.60 40.61 -0.49
N LYS A 148 -13.52 39.49 -1.22
CA LYS A 148 -14.62 38.98 -2.05
C LYS A 148 -15.64 38.22 -1.24
N ARG A 149 -16.88 38.23 -1.73
CA ARG A 149 -17.97 37.44 -1.15
C ARG A 149 -17.85 35.99 -1.55
N TYR A 150 -18.41 35.10 -0.72
CA TYR A 150 -18.45 33.66 -0.98
C TYR A 150 -18.94 33.32 -2.39
N GLY A 151 -20.04 33.92 -2.84
CA GLY A 151 -20.60 33.66 -4.18
C GLY A 151 -19.68 34.06 -5.33
N GLU A 152 -18.87 35.12 -5.18
CA GLU A 152 -17.90 35.51 -6.22
C GLU A 152 -16.75 34.51 -6.31
N ILE A 153 -16.30 34.00 -5.16
CA ILE A 153 -15.24 33.00 -5.08
C ILE A 153 -15.74 31.67 -5.68
N GLN A 154 -16.97 31.29 -5.34
CA GLN A 154 -17.59 30.09 -5.86
C GLN A 154 -17.75 30.17 -7.38
N SER A 155 -18.29 31.28 -7.92
CA SER A 155 -18.41 31.46 -9.38
C SER A 155 -17.07 31.40 -10.10
N TYR A 156 -16.01 32.00 -9.53
CA TYR A 156 -14.67 31.95 -10.14
C TYR A 156 -14.10 30.53 -10.17
N VAL A 157 -14.31 29.74 -9.12
CA VAL A 157 -13.80 28.37 -9.02
C VAL A 157 -14.64 27.39 -9.83
N ASP A 158 -15.96 27.58 -9.92
CA ASP A 158 -16.85 26.80 -10.78
C ASP A 158 -16.54 27.02 -12.28
N GLU A 159 -15.94 28.16 -12.64
CA GLU A 159 -15.46 28.44 -14.00
C GLU A 159 -14.19 27.64 -14.35
N ILE A 160 -13.49 27.09 -13.35
CA ILE A 160 -12.32 26.23 -13.55
C ILE A 160 -12.79 24.85 -13.99
N ASN A 161 -12.57 24.55 -15.27
CA ASN A 161 -12.96 23.27 -15.87
C ASN A 161 -12.35 22.08 -15.09
N GLY A 162 -13.21 21.21 -14.57
CA GLY A 162 -12.84 20.03 -13.77
C GLY A 162 -12.93 20.18 -12.25
N VAL A 163 -13.35 21.35 -11.74
CA VAL A 163 -13.75 21.50 -10.33
C VAL A 163 -15.24 21.16 -10.20
N ASP A 164 -15.58 20.32 -9.21
CA ASP A 164 -16.97 19.90 -8.98
C ASP A 164 -17.69 20.85 -8.02
N SER A 165 -17.00 21.26 -6.95
CA SER A 165 -17.48 22.24 -5.99
C SER A 165 -16.32 22.76 -5.14
N VAL A 166 -16.45 23.99 -4.64
CA VAL A 166 -15.53 24.55 -3.65
C VAL A 166 -16.25 24.82 -2.33
N ASP A 167 -15.66 24.39 -1.23
CA ASP A 167 -16.11 24.72 0.13
C ASP A 167 -15.14 25.75 0.71
N VAL A 168 -15.62 26.97 0.89
CA VAL A 168 -14.81 28.09 1.40
C VAL A 168 -15.27 28.43 2.82
N LYS A 169 -14.39 28.20 3.79
CA LYS A 169 -14.63 28.48 5.20
C LYS A 169 -13.89 29.74 5.64
N PHE A 170 -14.62 30.69 6.20
CA PHE A 170 -14.06 31.89 6.81
C PHE A 170 -14.06 31.79 8.33
N SER A 171 -13.00 32.29 8.96
CA SER A 171 -12.94 32.48 10.41
C SER A 171 -12.88 33.97 10.76
N PRO A 172 -13.77 34.50 11.61
CA PRO A 172 -14.89 33.80 12.28
C PRO A 172 -16.10 33.58 11.37
N PHE A 173 -16.89 32.53 11.62
CA PHE A 173 -17.96 32.04 10.73
C PHE A 173 -19.11 33.04 10.42
N TRP A 174 -19.20 34.16 11.15
CA TRP A 174 -20.21 35.20 10.94
C TRP A 174 -19.86 36.22 9.85
N VAL A 175 -18.69 36.13 9.20
CA VAL A 175 -18.30 37.09 8.15
C VAL A 175 -18.83 36.65 6.78
N SER A 176 -19.54 37.57 6.11
CA SER A 176 -20.08 37.35 4.75
C SER A 176 -19.06 37.54 3.62
N SER A 177 -17.87 38.03 3.95
CA SER A 177 -16.78 38.34 3.03
C SER A 177 -15.47 37.80 3.60
N ALA A 178 -14.58 37.36 2.72
CA ALA A 178 -13.30 36.83 3.14
C ALA A 178 -12.47 37.93 3.84
N PRO A 179 -11.95 37.68 5.06
CA PRO A 179 -11.08 38.64 5.74
C PRO A 179 -9.80 38.88 4.94
N ASN A 180 -9.22 40.08 5.03
CA ASN A 180 -7.97 40.42 4.33
C ASN A 180 -6.75 39.55 4.73
N ASP A 181 -6.87 38.83 5.84
CA ASP A 181 -5.86 37.89 6.33
C ASP A 181 -6.09 36.50 5.71
N THR A 182 -5.18 36.08 4.82
CA THR A 182 -5.26 34.79 4.13
C THR A 182 -5.16 33.58 5.04
N LYS A 183 -4.65 33.74 6.28
CA LYS A 183 -4.59 32.65 7.28
C LYS A 183 -5.97 32.31 7.85
N LYS A 184 -6.95 33.18 7.65
CA LYS A 184 -8.34 33.00 8.10
C LYS A 184 -9.27 32.48 7.00
N ILE A 185 -8.71 32.14 5.84
CA ILE A 185 -9.42 31.62 4.67
C ILE A 185 -8.97 30.17 4.45
N THR A 186 -9.90 29.24 4.60
CA THR A 186 -9.68 27.83 4.24
C THR A 186 -10.49 27.54 2.99
N VAL A 187 -9.83 27.03 1.95
CA VAL A 187 -10.46 26.63 0.69
C VAL A 187 -10.25 25.13 0.52
N GLU A 188 -11.34 24.38 0.46
CA GLU A 188 -11.33 22.94 0.19
C GLU A 188 -11.99 22.68 -1.16
N PHE A 189 -11.25 22.03 -2.07
CA PHE A 189 -11.77 21.70 -3.40
C PHE A 189 -12.31 20.27 -3.40
N LYS A 190 -13.53 20.11 -3.90
CA LYS A 190 -14.03 18.82 -4.35
C LYS A 190 -13.77 18.73 -5.85
N VAL A 191 -12.92 17.79 -6.20
CA VAL A 191 -12.55 17.49 -7.58
C VAL A 191 -13.30 16.23 -8.00
N ASN A 192 -13.86 16.25 -9.21
CA ASN A 192 -14.63 15.13 -9.73
C ASN A 192 -13.69 13.92 -9.92
N GLY A 193 -13.87 12.90 -9.09
CA GLY A 193 -13.14 11.64 -9.18
C GLY A 193 -14.13 10.56 -9.54
N SER A 194 -14.17 10.19 -10.82
CA SER A 194 -14.72 8.88 -11.23
C SER A 194 -13.77 7.77 -10.82
#